data_AF-A0A0D3FDC1-F1
#
_entry.id   AF-A0A0D3FDC1-F1
#
_cell.length_a   1.000
_cell.length_b   1.000
_cell.length_c   1.000
_cell.angle_alpha   90.00
_cell.angle_beta   90.00
_cell.angle_gamma   90.00
#
_symmetry.space_group_name_H-M   'P 1'
#
loop_
_entity.id
_entity.type
_entity.pdbx_description
1 polymer ?
#
loop_
_entity_poly.entity_id
_entity_poly.type
_entity_poly.pdbx_seq_one_letter_code
_entity_poly.pdbx_strand_id
1 'polypeptide(L)'
;MGDEATQVSASSAVAVHALCFAGIVAAHQLSGRGMLVSNPAYALRLLVVFEAPLVIAVFSLLRRNPKRCSFLKAAARGLLGLPIGAFLNAFGAIVLGAPIGINYCGSTDSVDYMISAPAHGAVIGAWLGAWPMPLDWERPWQEWPISVTYGSVAGHLIGMAISLALVVTHKRRGRAKAD
;
A
#
# COMPACT_ATOMS: atom_id res chain seq x y z
N MET A 1 -28.01 25.30 8.12
CA MET A 1 -27.79 24.60 9.41
C MET A 1 -26.67 23.60 9.16
N GLY A 2 -25.42 24.04 9.37
CA GLY A 2 -24.23 23.27 8.98
C GLY A 2 -24.07 22.05 9.87
N ASP A 3 -23.81 20.88 9.27
CA ASP A 3 -23.45 19.67 10.00
C ASP A 3 -22.15 19.94 10.77
N GLU A 4 -22.24 20.05 12.09
CA GLU A 4 -21.11 20.19 12.99
C GLU A 4 -20.38 18.84 13.05
N ALA A 5 -19.51 18.59 12.07
CA ALA A 5 -18.64 17.43 12.05
C ALA A 5 -17.79 17.44 13.32
N THR A 6 -17.82 16.36 14.11
CA THR A 6 -17.09 16.29 15.37
C THR A 6 -15.59 16.40 15.08
N GLN A 7 -14.96 17.50 15.47
CA GLN A 7 -13.51 17.67 15.34
C GLN A 7 -12.80 16.80 16.39
N VAL A 8 -11.83 16.01 15.95
CA VAL A 8 -10.99 15.21 16.85
C VAL A 8 -10.00 16.15 17.53
N SER A 9 -10.04 16.20 18.85
CA SER A 9 -9.09 16.98 19.65
C SER A 9 -7.67 16.39 19.54
N ALA A 10 -6.65 17.25 19.64
CA ALA A 10 -5.26 16.82 19.74
C ALA A 10 -5.03 15.81 20.88
N SER A 11 -5.73 15.99 22.02
CA SER A 11 -5.67 15.06 23.15
C SER A 11 -6.20 13.67 22.80
N SER A 12 -7.28 13.59 22.01
CA SER A 12 -7.83 12.33 21.53
C SER A 12 -6.85 11.64 20.59
N ALA A 13 -6.21 12.37 19.66
CA ALA A 13 -5.20 11.80 18.78
C ALA A 13 -3.99 11.23 19.56
N VAL A 14 -3.48 11.96 20.55
CA VAL A 14 -2.40 11.49 21.42
C VAL A 14 -2.82 10.21 22.17
N ALA A 15 -4.03 10.16 22.70
CA ALA A 15 -4.55 8.99 23.41
C ALA A 15 -4.66 7.76 22.49
N VAL A 16 -5.09 7.94 21.24
CA VAL A 16 -5.12 6.87 20.23
C VAL A 16 -3.74 6.30 19.99
N HIS A 17 -2.77 7.17 19.72
CA HIS A 17 -1.41 6.74 19.44
C HIS A 17 -0.79 6.01 20.64
N ALA A 18 -1.03 6.50 21.86
CA ALA A 18 -0.59 5.84 23.08
C ALA A 18 -1.23 4.45 23.25
N LEU A 19 -2.52 4.31 22.93
CA LEU A 19 -3.25 3.04 23.02
C LEU A 19 -2.78 2.03 21.97
N CYS A 20 -2.56 2.46 20.72
CA CYS A 20 -1.97 1.62 19.67
C CYS A 20 -0.55 1.19 20.06
N PHE A 21 0.28 2.11 20.56
CA PHE A 21 1.62 1.77 21.03
C PHE A 21 1.59 0.75 22.18
N ALA A 22 0.67 0.89 23.13
CA ALA A 22 0.47 -0.09 24.20
C ALA A 22 0.04 -1.46 23.65
N GLY A 23 -0.81 -1.50 22.61
CA GLY A 23 -1.19 -2.71 21.88
C GLY A 23 0.01 -3.44 21.28
N ILE A 24 0.88 -2.71 20.56
CA ILE A 24 2.14 -3.24 20.00
C ILE A 24 3.04 -3.80 21.10
N VAL A 25 3.22 -3.05 22.19
CA VAL A 25 4.05 -3.50 23.33
C VAL A 25 3.47 -4.78 23.93
N ALA A 26 2.16 -4.85 24.17
CA ALA A 26 1.51 -6.04 24.70
C ALA A 26 1.69 -7.25 23.77
N ALA A 27 1.47 -7.08 22.46
CA ALA A 27 1.66 -8.13 21.48
C ALA A 27 3.12 -8.63 21.42
N HIS A 28 4.09 -7.72 21.52
CA HIS A 28 5.51 -8.08 21.58
C HIS A 28 5.84 -8.88 22.85
N GLN A 29 5.33 -8.46 24.01
CA GLN A 29 5.56 -9.20 25.26
C GLN A 29 4.95 -10.60 25.22
N LEU A 30 3.76 -10.74 24.65
CA LEU A 30 3.09 -12.03 24.47
C LEU A 30 3.80 -12.93 23.44
N SER A 31 4.44 -12.34 22.42
CA SER A 31 5.19 -13.11 21.42
C SER A 31 6.50 -13.72 21.97
N GLY A 32 7.03 -13.17 23.06
CA GLY A 32 8.28 -13.60 23.69
C GLY A 32 9.52 -12.91 23.11
N ARG A 33 10.55 -12.72 23.94
CA ARG A 33 11.80 -12.06 23.55
C ARG A 33 12.51 -12.83 22.43
N GLY A 34 12.94 -12.11 21.39
CA GLY A 34 13.69 -12.69 20.27
C GLY A 34 12.83 -13.40 19.23
N MET A 35 11.50 -13.51 19.43
CA MET A 35 10.60 -14.20 18.50
C MET A 35 10.54 -13.52 17.12
N LEU A 36 10.76 -12.21 17.05
CA LEU A 36 10.93 -11.47 15.81
C LEU A 36 12.08 -11.98 14.94
N VAL A 37 13.13 -12.57 15.55
CA VAL A 37 14.29 -13.11 14.84
C VAL A 37 14.16 -14.61 14.63
N SER A 38 13.72 -15.35 15.66
CA SER A 38 13.64 -16.81 15.60
C SER A 38 12.42 -17.34 14.86
N ASN A 39 11.28 -16.64 14.91
CA ASN A 39 10.06 -17.00 14.20
C ASN A 39 9.24 -15.75 13.82
N PRO A 40 9.73 -14.96 12.84
CA PRO A 40 9.13 -13.68 12.46
C PRO A 40 7.67 -13.83 12.02
N ALA A 41 7.32 -14.92 11.34
CA ALA A 41 5.96 -15.13 10.85
C ALA A 41 4.95 -15.27 12.00
N TYR A 42 5.31 -16.01 13.06
CA TYR A 42 4.47 -16.13 14.25
C TYR A 42 4.37 -14.80 15.02
N ALA A 43 5.50 -14.11 15.22
CA ALA A 43 5.53 -12.81 15.89
C ALA A 43 4.69 -11.75 15.16
N LEU A 44 4.80 -11.69 13.83
CA LEU A 44 4.02 -10.77 13.00
C LEU A 44 2.52 -11.11 12.99
N ARG A 45 2.15 -12.39 12.96
CA ARG A 45 0.74 -12.81 13.07
C ARG A 45 0.14 -12.38 14.40
N LEU A 46 0.85 -12.55 15.50
CA LEU A 46 0.39 -12.08 16.81
C LEU A 46 0.25 -10.56 16.83
N LEU A 47 1.25 -9.83 16.33
CA LEU A 47 1.16 -8.37 16.21
C LEU A 47 -0.09 -7.93 15.44
N VAL A 48 -0.37 -8.53 14.28
CA VAL A 48 -1.55 -8.18 13.48
C VAL A 48 -2.87 -8.57 14.17
N VAL A 49 -2.93 -9.73 14.82
CA VAL A 49 -4.13 -10.21 15.52
C VAL A 49 -4.50 -9.31 16.72
N PHE A 50 -3.52 -8.73 17.40
CA PHE A 50 -3.76 -7.81 18.51
C PHE A 50 -3.98 -6.37 18.04
N GLU A 51 -3.15 -5.89 17.12
CA GLU A 51 -3.17 -4.49 16.69
C GLU A 51 -4.37 -4.17 15.81
N ALA A 52 -4.74 -5.06 14.88
CA ALA A 52 -5.78 -4.77 13.92
C ALA A 52 -7.17 -4.57 14.56
N PRO A 53 -7.64 -5.42 15.50
CA PRO A 53 -8.90 -5.17 16.22
C PRO A 53 -8.87 -3.90 17.06
N LEU A 54 -7.73 -3.61 17.70
CA LEU A 54 -7.56 -2.42 18.55
C LEU A 54 -7.66 -1.14 17.71
N VAL A 55 -6.93 -1.05 16.60
CA VAL A 55 -7.01 0.07 15.66
C VAL A 55 -8.44 0.21 15.11
N ILE A 56 -9.05 -0.88 14.65
CA ILE A 56 -10.42 -0.84 14.10
C ILE A 56 -11.41 -0.33 15.14
N ALA A 57 -11.33 -0.82 16.38
CA ALA A 57 -12.22 -0.40 17.45
C ALA A 57 -12.04 1.09 17.79
N VAL A 58 -10.80 1.53 17.99
CA VAL A 58 -10.47 2.89 18.40
C VAL A 58 -10.89 3.91 17.33
N PHE A 59 -10.59 3.65 16.05
CA PHE A 59 -11.00 4.53 14.96
C PHE A 59 -12.52 4.47 14.70
N SER A 60 -13.18 3.34 14.98
CA SER A 60 -14.65 3.26 14.92
C SER A 60 -15.33 4.04 16.06
N LEU A 61 -14.69 4.13 17.23
CA LEU A 61 -15.14 4.99 18.33
C LEU A 61 -14.97 6.48 17.99
N LEU A 62 -13.86 6.85 17.35
CA LEU A 62 -13.53 8.22 16.96
C LEU A 62 -14.09 8.66 15.60
N ARG A 63 -15.11 7.96 15.10
CA ARG A 63 -15.75 8.30 13.83
C ARG A 63 -16.29 9.74 13.84
N ARG A 64 -16.01 10.47 12.76
CA ARG A 64 -16.31 11.90 12.59
C ARG A 64 -17.80 12.25 12.60
N ASN A 65 -18.65 11.38 12.04
CA ASN A 65 -20.09 11.61 11.87
C ASN A 65 -20.94 10.44 12.41
N PRO A 66 -21.09 10.32 13.75
CA PRO A 66 -21.76 9.17 14.36
C PRO A 66 -23.24 9.05 14.01
N LYS A 67 -23.90 10.15 13.59
CA LYS A 67 -25.30 10.16 13.11
C LYS A 67 -25.46 9.51 11.73
N ARG A 68 -24.44 9.59 10.86
CA ARG A 68 -24.45 9.04 9.49
C ARG A 68 -23.74 7.70 9.37
N CYS A 69 -22.78 7.44 10.25
CA CYS A 69 -22.02 6.19 10.30
C CYS A 69 -22.13 5.57 11.70
N SER A 70 -22.78 4.41 11.81
CA SER A 70 -22.81 3.65 13.06
C SER A 70 -21.43 3.02 13.34
N PHE A 71 -21.17 2.71 14.61
CA PHE A 71 -19.93 2.02 15.01
C PHE A 71 -19.72 0.73 14.20
N LEU A 72 -20.75 -0.10 14.08
CA LEU A 72 -20.69 -1.36 13.34
C LEU A 72 -20.34 -1.14 11.86
N LYS A 73 -20.87 -0.09 11.25
CA LYS A 73 -20.56 0.26 9.85
C LYS A 73 -19.11 0.71 9.68
N ALA A 74 -18.59 1.47 10.64
CA ALA A 74 -17.18 1.86 10.65
C ALA A 74 -16.26 0.64 10.86
N ALA A 75 -16.60 -0.22 11.82
CA ALA A 75 -15.85 -1.43 12.12
C ALA A 75 -15.85 -2.42 10.93
N ALA A 76 -17.00 -2.59 10.26
CA ALA A 76 -17.11 -3.42 9.07
C ALA A 76 -16.23 -2.92 7.92
N ARG A 77 -16.15 -1.59 7.71
CA ARG A 77 -15.23 -1.00 6.72
C ARG A 77 -13.77 -1.25 7.08
N GLY A 78 -13.41 -1.12 8.36
CA GLY A 78 -12.07 -1.46 8.85
C GLY A 78 -11.73 -2.93 8.63
N LEU A 79 -12.66 -3.84 8.94
CA LEU A 79 -12.49 -5.27 8.76
C LEU A 79 -12.36 -5.67 7.28
N LEU A 80 -13.13 -5.04 6.38
CA LEU A 80 -12.98 -5.22 4.93
C LEU A 80 -11.70 -4.60 4.39
N GLY A 81 -11.22 -3.51 5.00
CA GLY A 81 -9.97 -2.85 4.63
C GLY A 81 -8.74 -3.73 4.83
N LEU A 82 -8.73 -4.61 5.84
CA LEU A 82 -7.62 -5.53 6.11
C LEU A 82 -7.30 -6.50 4.95
N PRO A 83 -8.25 -7.34 4.47
CA PRO A 83 -7.97 -8.25 3.37
C PRO A 83 -7.73 -7.50 2.06
N ILE A 84 -8.40 -6.37 1.81
CA ILE A 84 -8.15 -5.53 0.63
C ILE A 84 -6.73 -4.97 0.67
N GLY A 85 -6.30 -4.40 1.80
CA GLY A 85 -4.95 -3.88 1.99
C GLY A 85 -3.88 -4.97 1.88
N ALA A 86 -4.11 -6.15 2.46
CA ALA A 86 -3.23 -7.30 2.33
C ALA A 86 -3.10 -7.77 0.87
N PHE A 87 -4.22 -7.85 0.14
CA PHE A 87 -4.23 -8.18 -1.28
C PHE A 87 -3.47 -7.14 -2.10
N LEU A 88 -3.71 -5.84 -1.88
CA LEU A 88 -3.00 -4.78 -2.57
C LEU A 88 -1.51 -4.78 -2.25
N ASN A 89 -1.12 -5.03 -1.00
CA ASN A 89 0.28 -5.14 -0.62
C ASN A 89 0.95 -6.35 -1.28
N ALA A 90 0.28 -7.51 -1.31
CA ALA A 90 0.76 -8.70 -1.99
C ALA A 90 0.88 -8.50 -3.50
N PHE A 91 -0.12 -7.86 -4.13
CA PHE A 91 -0.09 -7.51 -5.54
C PHE A 91 1.06 -6.55 -5.87
N GLY A 92 1.23 -5.50 -5.07
CA GLY A 92 2.36 -4.56 -5.21
C GLY A 92 3.71 -5.26 -5.06
N ALA A 93 3.84 -6.15 -4.06
CA ALA A 93 5.04 -6.97 -3.88
C ALA A 93 5.31 -7.86 -5.10
N ILE A 94 4.30 -8.53 -5.66
CA ILE A 94 4.43 -9.36 -6.87
C ILE A 94 4.88 -8.51 -8.07
N VAL A 95 4.23 -7.37 -8.31
CA VAL A 95 4.56 -6.46 -9.42
C VAL A 95 5.97 -5.89 -9.28
N LEU A 96 6.42 -5.60 -8.05
CA LEU A 96 7.76 -5.05 -7.76
C LEU A 96 8.87 -6.12 -7.65
N GLY A 97 8.55 -7.38 -7.93
CA GLY A 97 9.56 -8.44 -8.01
C GLY A 97 9.81 -9.21 -6.71
N ALA A 98 8.81 -9.32 -5.83
CA ALA A 98 8.83 -10.32 -4.78
C ALA A 98 9.11 -11.70 -5.40
N PRO A 99 9.94 -12.55 -4.76
CA PRO A 99 10.48 -13.78 -5.33
C PRO A 99 9.44 -14.92 -5.42
N ILE A 100 8.21 -14.61 -5.80
CA ILE A 100 7.16 -15.58 -6.12
C ILE A 100 7.31 -15.91 -7.61
N GLY A 101 8.34 -16.69 -7.94
CA GLY A 101 8.52 -17.22 -9.30
C GLY A 101 9.59 -16.54 -10.15
N ILE A 102 10.78 -16.30 -9.60
CA ILE A 102 11.98 -15.94 -10.40
C ILE A 102 12.28 -16.99 -11.51
N ASN A 103 11.69 -18.19 -11.41
CA ASN A 103 11.75 -19.24 -12.44
C ASN A 103 10.95 -18.93 -13.72
N TYR A 104 10.05 -17.94 -13.75
CA TYR A 104 9.40 -17.44 -14.98
C TYR A 104 10.09 -16.20 -15.57
N CYS A 105 11.00 -15.57 -14.81
CA CYS A 105 11.92 -14.55 -15.31
C CYS A 105 13.21 -15.20 -15.87
N GLY A 106 13.13 -16.49 -16.24
CA GLY A 106 14.13 -17.13 -17.08
C GLY A 106 13.86 -16.70 -18.52
N SER A 107 14.72 -15.82 -19.06
CA SER A 107 14.77 -15.38 -20.47
C SER A 107 13.64 -14.46 -20.96
N THR A 108 13.33 -13.36 -20.25
CA THR A 108 12.72 -12.22 -20.97
C THR A 108 13.86 -11.54 -21.73
N ASP A 109 13.82 -11.60 -23.06
CA ASP A 109 14.81 -10.91 -23.88
C ASP A 109 14.75 -9.41 -23.57
N SER A 110 15.89 -8.70 -23.67
CA SER A 110 15.94 -7.25 -23.39
C SER A 110 14.88 -6.46 -24.16
N VAL A 111 14.48 -6.96 -25.33
CA VAL A 111 13.40 -6.44 -26.18
C VAL A 111 12.02 -6.58 -25.54
N ASP A 112 11.72 -7.71 -24.92
CA ASP A 112 10.43 -7.93 -24.25
C ASP A 112 10.25 -7.01 -23.04
N TYR A 113 11.33 -6.78 -22.29
CA TYR A 113 11.33 -5.81 -21.21
C TYR A 113 11.15 -4.38 -21.72
N MET A 114 11.81 -4.03 -22.84
CA MET A 114 11.62 -2.73 -23.49
C MET A 114 10.16 -2.50 -23.90
N ILE A 115 9.49 -3.52 -24.46
CA ILE A 115 8.09 -3.41 -24.91
C ILE A 115 7.14 -3.32 -23.70
N SER A 116 7.41 -4.08 -22.63
CA SER A 116 6.50 -4.22 -21.49
C SER A 116 6.70 -3.17 -20.38
N ALA A 117 7.83 -2.45 -20.36
CA ALA A 117 8.14 -1.45 -19.33
C ALA A 117 7.05 -0.37 -19.11
N PRO A 118 6.39 0.18 -20.15
CA PRO A 118 5.28 1.14 -19.96
C PRO A 118 4.05 0.53 -19.26
N ALA A 119 3.75 -0.74 -19.54
CA ALA A 119 2.62 -1.43 -18.92
C ALA A 119 2.88 -1.70 -17.43
N HIS A 120 4.09 -2.16 -17.10
CA HIS A 120 4.52 -2.34 -15.71
C HIS A 120 4.54 -1.00 -14.97
N GLY A 121 5.05 0.06 -15.60
CA GLY A 121 5.03 1.41 -15.07
C GLY A 121 3.61 1.87 -14.75
N ALA A 122 2.64 1.66 -15.66
CA ALA A 122 1.24 2.02 -15.44
C ALA A 122 0.62 1.28 -14.24
N VAL A 123 0.88 -0.03 -14.11
CA VAL A 123 0.36 -0.84 -13.00
C VAL A 123 0.96 -0.40 -11.66
N ILE A 124 2.28 -0.18 -11.60
CA ILE A 124 2.97 0.31 -10.40
C ILE A 124 2.46 1.72 -10.04
N GLY A 125 2.33 2.58 -11.03
CA GLY A 125 1.83 3.94 -10.86
C GLY A 125 0.39 3.97 -10.35
N ALA A 126 -0.49 3.15 -10.91
CA ALA A 126 -1.87 2.99 -10.45
C ALA A 126 -1.92 2.53 -8.98
N TRP A 127 -1.06 1.58 -8.61
CA TRP A 127 -0.96 1.08 -7.24
C TRP A 127 -0.50 2.16 -6.25
N LEU A 128 0.54 2.93 -6.58
CA LEU A 128 0.97 4.07 -5.76
C LEU A 128 -0.11 5.16 -5.68
N GLY A 129 -0.83 5.39 -6.78
CA GLY A 129 -1.95 6.33 -6.82
C GLY A 129 -3.13 5.94 -5.94
N ALA A 130 -3.24 4.68 -5.51
CA ALA A 130 -4.27 4.23 -4.57
C ALA A 130 -3.92 4.52 -3.10
N TRP A 131 -2.64 4.71 -2.77
CA TRP A 131 -2.18 4.95 -1.39
C TRP A 131 -2.73 6.19 -0.70
N PRO A 132 -2.94 7.35 -1.39
CA PRO A 132 -3.49 8.54 -0.75
C PRO A 132 -4.97 8.42 -0.38
N MET A 133 -5.70 7.45 -0.95
CA MET A 133 -7.16 7.36 -0.81
C MET A 133 -7.64 7.06 0.62
N PRO A 134 -7.04 6.12 1.37
CA PRO A 134 -7.43 5.88 2.76
C PRO A 134 -7.14 7.04 3.71
N LEU A 135 -6.26 7.96 3.33
CA LEU A 135 -5.91 9.14 4.12
C LEU A 135 -6.95 10.28 3.99
N ASP A 136 -7.81 10.21 2.95
CA ASP A 136 -8.95 11.07 2.62
C ASP A 136 -8.97 12.44 3.33
N TRP A 137 -8.17 13.36 2.80
CA TRP A 137 -8.10 14.76 3.18
C TRP A 137 -9.25 15.59 2.58
N GLU A 138 -10.32 14.96 2.09
CA GLU A 138 -11.46 15.60 1.43
C GLU A 138 -11.02 16.51 0.26
N ARG A 139 -9.98 16.09 -0.47
CA ARG A 139 -9.51 16.80 -1.65
C ARG A 139 -10.03 16.11 -2.91
N PRO A 140 -10.53 16.87 -3.90
CA PRO A 140 -11.13 16.30 -5.11
C PRO A 140 -10.15 15.41 -5.90
N TRP A 141 -8.83 15.62 -5.77
CA TRP A 141 -7.84 14.78 -6.43
C TRP A 141 -7.69 13.37 -5.81
N GLN A 142 -8.16 13.15 -4.58
CA GLN A 142 -8.12 11.84 -3.90
C GLN A 142 -9.33 10.97 -4.20
N GLU A 143 -10.38 11.50 -4.84
CA GLU A 143 -11.57 10.72 -5.17
C GLU A 143 -11.22 9.55 -6.11
N TRP A 144 -11.86 8.40 -5.89
CA TRP A 144 -11.70 7.26 -6.79
C TRP A 144 -12.43 7.56 -8.13
N PRO A 145 -11.81 7.31 -9.30
CA PRO A 145 -10.48 6.74 -9.55
C PRO A 145 -9.38 7.77 -9.85
N ILE A 146 -9.59 9.06 -9.58
CA ILE A 146 -8.75 10.19 -10.04
C ILE A 146 -7.28 10.02 -9.66
N SER A 147 -6.97 9.81 -8.37
CA SER A 147 -5.59 9.64 -7.91
C SER A 147 -4.89 8.42 -8.56
N VAL A 148 -5.63 7.34 -8.78
CA VAL A 148 -5.13 6.13 -9.45
C VAL A 148 -4.89 6.36 -10.94
N THR A 149 -5.73 7.16 -11.60
CA THR A 149 -5.54 7.54 -13.00
C THR A 149 -4.26 8.37 -13.16
N TYR A 150 -4.03 9.36 -12.31
CA TYR A 150 -2.80 10.15 -12.34
C TYR A 150 -1.57 9.29 -12.10
N GLY A 151 -1.62 8.41 -11.09
CA GLY A 151 -0.56 7.45 -10.83
C GLY A 151 -0.25 6.57 -12.03
N SER A 152 -1.29 5.99 -12.66
CA SER A 152 -1.17 5.14 -13.84
C SER A 152 -0.51 5.87 -15.02
N VAL A 153 -0.97 7.09 -15.34
CA VAL A 153 -0.43 7.89 -16.43
C VAL A 153 1.04 8.25 -16.15
N ALA A 154 1.36 8.73 -14.95
CA ALA A 154 2.74 9.07 -14.58
C ALA A 154 3.66 7.85 -14.66
N GLY A 155 3.22 6.71 -14.12
CA GLY A 155 3.96 5.47 -14.19
C GLY A 155 4.18 4.96 -15.62
N HIS A 156 3.17 5.08 -16.48
CA HIS A 156 3.28 4.75 -17.90
C HIS A 156 4.33 5.61 -18.61
N LEU A 157 4.32 6.93 -18.36
CA LEU A 157 5.30 7.86 -18.93
C LEU A 157 6.74 7.55 -18.48
N ILE A 158 6.92 7.19 -17.21
CA ILE A 158 8.22 6.75 -16.70
C ILE A 158 8.66 5.44 -17.39
N GLY A 159 7.75 4.47 -17.51
CA GLY A 159 8.03 3.22 -18.21
C GLY A 159 8.38 3.42 -19.69
N MET A 160 7.75 4.39 -20.37
CA MET A 160 8.12 4.81 -21.73
C MET A 160 9.53 5.40 -21.78
N ALA A 161 9.91 6.24 -20.82
CA ALA A 161 11.26 6.80 -20.76
C ALA A 161 12.33 5.72 -20.54
N ILE A 162 12.05 4.74 -19.66
CA ILE A 162 12.92 3.58 -19.42
C ILE A 162 13.06 2.74 -20.68
N SER A 163 11.93 2.41 -21.34
CA SER A 163 11.92 1.68 -22.61
C SER A 163 12.81 2.35 -23.65
N LEU A 164 12.66 3.67 -23.84
CA LEU A 164 13.46 4.44 -24.79
C LEU A 164 14.96 4.40 -24.45
N ALA A 165 15.33 4.56 -23.18
CA ALA A 165 16.72 4.49 -22.74
C ALA A 165 17.34 3.11 -23.05
N LEU A 166 16.58 2.04 -22.85
CA LEU A 166 17.00 0.68 -23.16
C LEU A 166 17.13 0.44 -24.68
N VAL A 167 16.21 0.96 -25.50
CA VAL A 167 16.34 0.94 -26.99
C VAL A 167 17.66 1.57 -27.42
N VAL A 168 17.96 2.75 -26.89
CA VAL A 168 19.15 3.51 -27.27
C VAL A 168 20.42 2.78 -26.87
N THR A 169 20.48 2.23 -25.65
CA THR A 169 21.67 1.49 -25.17
C THR A 169 21.86 0.18 -25.92
N HIS A 170 20.78 -0.57 -26.20
CA HIS A 170 20.83 -1.81 -26.97
C HIS A 170 21.36 -1.56 -28.40
N LYS A 171 20.85 -0.52 -29.07
CA LYS A 171 21.30 -0.14 -30.43
C LYS A 171 22.77 0.29 -30.45
N ARG A 172 23.24 1.05 -29.44
CA ARG A 172 24.65 1.45 -29.33
C ARG A 172 25.57 0.25 -29.16
N ARG A 173 25.19 -0.72 -28.31
CA ARG A 173 25.98 -1.93 -28.07
C ARG A 173 26.06 -2.84 -29.29
N GLY A 174 25.00 -2.91 -30.10
CA GLY A 174 25.02 -3.62 -31.38
C GLY A 174 26.01 -3.03 -32.38
N ARG A 175 26.05 -1.70 -32.51
CA ARG A 175 27.02 -1.01 -33.38
C ARG A 175 28.47 -1.24 -32.96
N ALA A 176 28.76 -1.10 -31.66
CA ALA A 176 30.12 -1.30 -31.14
C ALA A 176 30.67 -2.73 -31.27
N LYS A 177 29.83 -3.73 -31.57
CA LYS A 177 30.25 -5.10 -31.87
C LYS A 177 30.45 -5.36 -33.38
N ALA A 178 29.96 -4.48 -34.23
CA ALA A 178 30.03 -4.59 -35.68
C ALA A 178 31.24 -3.85 -36.27
N ASP A 179 31.86 -2.97 -35.48
CA ASP A 179 33.15 -2.31 -35.75
C ASP A 179 34.31 -3.16 -35.17
#